data_AF-A0A7C9PRZ7-F1
#
_entry.id   AF-A0A7C9PRZ7-F1
#
_cell.length_a   1.000
_cell.length_b   1.000
_cell.length_c   1.000
_cell.angle_alpha   90.00
_cell.angle_beta   90.00
_cell.angle_gamma   90.00
#
_symmetry.space_group_name_H-M   'P 1'
#
loop_
_entity.id
_entity.type
_entity.pdbx_description
1 polymer ?
#
loop_
_entity_poly.entity_id
_entity_poly.type
_entity_poly.pdbx_seq_one_letter_code
_entity_poly.pdbx_strand_id
1 'polypeptide(L)'
;MTITATGYQHIELDAKGVPIIAVTTMKVVELIMAKHAYGWSPEEIQFQHPNLTMSQIYSALGYYWDYKEELDADIAFLKLM
;
A
#
# COMPACT_ATOMS: atom_id res chain seq x y z
N MET A 1 -5.65 28.09 -16.60
CA MET A 1 -6.24 26.82 -16.12
C MET A 1 -5.63 26.51 -14.76
N THR A 2 -6.44 26.28 -13.74
CA THR A 2 -5.97 25.87 -12.41
C THR A 2 -5.84 24.35 -12.38
N ILE A 3 -4.66 23.84 -12.03
CA ILE A 3 -4.40 22.40 -11.88
C ILE A 3 -4.37 22.11 -10.39
N THR A 4 -5.09 21.08 -9.96
CA THR A 4 -5.08 20.59 -8.57
C THR A 4 -4.66 19.14 -8.59
N ALA A 5 -3.56 18.82 -7.91
CA ALA A 5 -3.12 17.44 -7.74
C ALA A 5 -4.04 16.70 -6.77
N THR A 6 -4.41 15.47 -7.13
CA THR A 6 -5.07 14.53 -6.22
C THR A 6 -4.00 13.63 -5.60
N GLY A 7 -3.92 13.57 -4.27
CA GLY A 7 -3.02 12.62 -3.58
C GLY A 7 -3.53 11.17 -3.63
N TYR A 8 -3.01 10.31 -2.75
CA TYR A 8 -3.44 8.91 -2.62
C TYR A 8 -4.80 8.81 -1.90
N GLN A 9 -5.89 8.85 -2.67
CA GLN A 9 -7.27 8.91 -2.16
C GLN A 9 -7.66 7.77 -1.21
N HIS A 10 -6.92 6.66 -1.21
CA HIS A 10 -7.24 5.47 -0.44
C HIS A 10 -6.16 5.10 0.58
N ILE A 11 -5.28 6.03 0.94
CA ILE A 11 -4.23 5.82 1.95
C ILE A 11 -4.42 6.82 3.07
N GLU A 12 -4.54 6.30 4.29
CA GLU A 12 -4.69 7.07 5.52
C GLU A 12 -3.49 6.80 6.42
N LEU A 13 -3.04 7.80 7.18
CA LEU A 13 -1.99 7.62 8.18
C LEU A 13 -2.63 7.43 9.56
N ASP A 14 -2.19 6.42 10.30
CA ASP A 14 -2.60 6.27 11.69
C ASP A 14 -1.92 7.30 12.62
N ALA A 15 -2.23 7.25 13.92
CA ALA A 15 -1.65 8.16 14.91
C ALA A 15 -0.11 8.07 15.04
N LYS A 16 0.52 7.04 14.49
CA LYS A 16 1.97 6.83 14.47
C LYS A 16 2.59 7.11 13.09
N GLY A 17 1.80 7.57 12.13
CA GLY A 17 2.25 7.82 10.76
C GLY A 17 2.33 6.57 9.88
N VAL A 18 1.77 5.43 10.32
CA VAL A 18 1.79 4.21 9.52
C VAL A 18 0.74 4.30 8.41
N PRO A 19 1.11 4.05 7.14
CA PRO A 19 0.16 4.09 6.03
C PRO A 19 -0.74 2.85 6.02
N ILE A 20 -2.06 3.08 6.09
CA ILE A 20 -3.14 2.10 6.10
C ILE A 20 -4.01 2.30 4.85
N ILE A 21 -4.47 1.20 4.27
CA ILE A 21 -5.43 1.23 3.16
C ILE A 21 -6.80 1.62 3.73
N ALA A 22 -7.36 2.73 3.25
CA ALA A 22 -8.59 3.32 3.76
C ALA A 22 -9.75 2.31 3.85
N VAL A 23 -10.56 2.42 4.90
CA VAL A 23 -11.70 1.52 5.18
C VAL A 23 -11.26 0.06 5.46
N THR A 24 -9.98 -0.17 5.75
CA THR A 24 -9.45 -1.48 6.16
C THR A 24 -8.49 -1.32 7.34
N THR A 25 -8.01 -2.44 7.88
CA THR A 25 -6.91 -2.46 8.86
C THR A 25 -5.58 -2.85 8.22
N MET A 26 -5.53 -3.03 6.90
CA MET A 26 -4.35 -3.51 6.20
C MET A 26 -3.35 -2.38 5.99
N LYS A 27 -2.11 -2.60 6.42
CA LYS A 27 -1.02 -1.63 6.17
C LYS A 27 -0.52 -1.75 4.74
N VAL A 28 -0.01 -0.65 4.19
CA VAL A 28 0.61 -0.67 2.85
C VAL A 28 1.77 -1.65 2.82
N VAL A 29 2.63 -1.67 3.85
CA VAL A 29 3.77 -2.61 3.92
C VAL A 29 3.35 -4.07 3.90
N GLU A 30 2.21 -4.44 4.51
CA GLU A 30 1.70 -5.82 4.52
C GLU A 30 1.30 -6.27 3.11
N LEU A 31 0.60 -5.39 2.37
CA LEU A 31 0.24 -5.64 0.97
C LEU A 31 1.48 -5.81 0.09
N ILE A 32 2.47 -4.92 0.24
CA ILE A 32 3.71 -4.94 -0.54
C ILE A 32 4.55 -6.18 -0.24
N MET A 33 4.62 -6.59 1.03
CA MET A 33 5.29 -7.83 1.42
C MET A 33 4.63 -9.05 0.77
N ALA A 34 3.31 -9.17 0.82
CA ALA A 34 2.58 -10.26 0.18
C ALA A 34 2.82 -10.28 -1.33
N LYS A 35 2.70 -9.10 -1.98
CA LYS A 35 3.01 -8.94 -3.40
C LYS A 35 4.42 -9.42 -3.74
N HIS A 36 5.43 -9.05 -2.97
CA HIS A 36 6.82 -9.46 -3.23
C HIS A 36 7.07 -10.94 -2.97
N ALA A 37 6.47 -11.51 -1.92
CA ALA A 37 6.65 -12.92 -1.57
C ALA A 37 6.08 -13.86 -2.65
N TYR A 38 4.95 -13.49 -3.25
CA TYR A 38 4.25 -14.34 -4.22
C TYR A 38 4.36 -13.86 -5.67
N GLY A 39 4.94 -12.69 -5.91
CA GLY A 39 5.05 -12.12 -7.26
C GLY A 39 3.73 -11.62 -7.85
N TRP A 40 2.72 -11.36 -7.03
CA TRP A 40 1.37 -11.08 -7.51
C TRP A 40 1.25 -9.81 -8.36
N SER A 41 0.41 -9.90 -9.40
CA SER A 41 -0.15 -8.75 -10.13
C SER A 41 -1.24 -8.04 -9.29
N PRO A 42 -1.64 -6.81 -9.62
CA PRO A 42 -2.77 -6.15 -8.97
C PRO A 42 -4.08 -6.96 -9.00
N GLU A 43 -4.36 -7.65 -10.10
CA GLU A 43 -5.54 -8.52 -10.25
C GLU A 43 -5.43 -9.76 -9.34
N GLU A 44 -4.25 -10.35 -9.22
CA GLU A 44 -4.00 -11.46 -8.30
C GLU A 44 -4.12 -11.00 -6.85
N ILE A 45 -3.62 -9.80 -6.51
CA ILE A 45 -3.84 -9.18 -5.20
C ILE A 45 -5.34 -9.05 -4.92
N GLN A 46 -6.12 -8.56 -5.87
CA GLN A 46 -7.58 -8.45 -5.70
C GLN A 46 -8.23 -9.82 -5.51
N PHE A 47 -7.80 -10.83 -6.27
CA PHE A 47 -8.31 -12.19 -6.15
C PHE A 47 -8.05 -12.77 -4.75
N GLN A 48 -6.87 -12.52 -4.17
CA GLN A 48 -6.50 -12.98 -2.83
C GLN A 48 -7.10 -12.12 -1.70
N HIS A 49 -7.36 -10.85 -1.97
CA HIS A 49 -7.94 -9.87 -1.05
C HIS A 49 -9.23 -9.28 -1.65
N PRO A 50 -10.32 -10.07 -1.73
CA PRO A 50 -11.54 -9.67 -2.43
C PRO A 50 -12.28 -8.47 -1.81
N ASN A 51 -11.91 -8.10 -0.58
CA ASN A 51 -12.39 -6.90 0.09
C ASN A 51 -11.67 -5.61 -0.37
N LEU A 52 -10.56 -5.73 -1.11
CA LEU A 52 -9.87 -4.59 -1.71
C LEU A 52 -10.41 -4.30 -3.10
N THR A 53 -10.66 -3.03 -3.36
CA THR A 53 -10.95 -2.53 -4.71
C THR A 53 -9.65 -2.29 -5.48
N MET A 54 -9.72 -2.32 -6.81
CA MET A 54 -8.55 -1.99 -7.65
C MET A 54 -8.01 -0.59 -7.36
N SER A 55 -8.87 0.39 -7.06
CA SER A 55 -8.44 1.75 -6.72
C SER A 55 -7.63 1.81 -5.42
N GLN A 56 -8.02 1.03 -4.40
CA GLN A 56 -7.24 0.89 -3.16
C GLN A 56 -5.89 0.23 -3.43
N ILE A 57 -5.86 -0.85 -4.21
CA ILE A 57 -4.63 -1.55 -4.57
C ILE A 57 -3.68 -0.60 -5.30
N TYR A 58 -4.13 0.06 -6.37
CA TYR A 58 -3.28 0.99 -7.11
C TYR A 58 -2.86 2.22 -6.30
N SER A 59 -3.69 2.72 -5.39
CA SER A 59 -3.28 3.80 -4.48
C SER A 59 -2.17 3.35 -3.54
N ALA A 60 -2.25 2.15 -3.00
CA ALA A 60 -1.22 1.58 -2.13
C ALA A 60 0.09 1.33 -2.90
N LEU A 61 0.00 0.82 -4.13
CA LEU A 61 1.17 0.65 -5.00
C LEU A 61 1.81 1.99 -5.38
N GLY A 62 1.00 3.00 -5.71
CA GLY A 62 1.49 4.35 -5.98
C GLY A 62 2.19 4.96 -4.76
N TYR A 63 1.55 4.89 -3.59
CA TYR A 63 2.14 5.34 -2.33
C TYR A 63 3.47 4.62 -2.06
N TYR A 64 3.51 3.30 -2.27
CA TYR A 64 4.75 2.56 -2.09
C TYR A 64 5.89 3.07 -2.98
N TRP A 65 5.63 3.34 -4.26
CA TRP A 65 6.69 3.79 -5.17
C TRP A 65 7.23 5.18 -4.85
N ASP A 66 6.37 6.07 -4.37
CA ASP A 66 6.80 7.43 -4.00
C ASP A 66 7.50 7.49 -2.63
N TYR A 67 7.28 6.48 -1.76
CA TYR A 67 7.89 6.34 -0.42
C TYR A 67 8.74 5.08 -0.29
N LYS A 68 9.32 4.62 -1.41
CA LYS A 68 9.89 3.26 -1.53
C LYS A 68 11.00 2.99 -0.52
N GLU A 69 11.91 3.95 -0.32
CA GLU A 69 13.08 3.77 0.56
C GLU A 69 12.68 3.58 2.02
N GLU A 70 11.72 4.38 2.51
CA GLU A 70 11.19 4.31 3.87
C GLU A 70 10.47 2.98 4.09
N LEU A 71 9.56 2.62 3.18
CA LEU A 71 8.78 1.40 3.31
C LEU A 71 9.61 0.13 3.09
N ASP A 72 10.64 0.17 2.24
CA ASP A 72 11.60 -0.93 2.11
C ASP A 72 12.40 -1.13 3.41
N ALA A 73 12.77 -0.05 4.10
CA ALA A 73 13.45 -0.12 5.39
C ALA A 73 12.54 -0.74 6.46
N ASP A 74 11.26 -0.35 6.51
CA ASP A 74 10.26 -0.95 7.38
C ASP A 74 10.07 -2.44 7.08
N ILE A 75 9.95 -2.82 5.80
CA ILE A 75 9.84 -4.22 5.38
C ILE A 75 11.07 -5.03 5.78
N ALA A 76 12.27 -4.47 5.59
CA ALA A 76 13.51 -5.12 5.99
C ALA A 76 13.59 -5.32 7.51
N PHE A 77 13.20 -4.31 8.29
CA PHE A 77 13.13 -4.38 9.75
C PHE A 77 12.12 -5.46 10.21
N LEU A 78 10.93 -5.50 9.62
CA LEU A 78 9.90 -6.52 9.93
C LEU A 78 10.35 -7.94 9.61
N LYS A 79 11.15 -8.15 8.56
CA LYS A 79 11.70 -9.47 8.18
C LYS A 79 12.76 -10.01 9.15
N LEU A 80 13.32 -9.17 10.01
CA LEU A 80 14.37 -9.53 10.98
C LEU A 80 13.82 -9.89 12.36
N MET A 81 12.51 -9.71 12.59
CA MET A 81 11.80 -10.12 13.81
C MET A 81 11.15 -11.49 13.64
#